data_AF-A0A1M4XQD8-F1
#
_entry.id   AF-A0A1M4XQD8-F1
#
_cell.length_a   1.000
_cell.length_b   1.000
_cell.length_c   1.000
_cell.angle_alpha   90.00
_cell.angle_beta   90.00
_cell.angle_gamma   90.00
#
_symmetry.space_group_name_H-M   'P 1'
#
loop_
_entity.id
_entity.type
_entity.pdbx_description
1 polymer ?
#
loop_
_entity_poly.entity_id
_entity_poly.type
_entity_poly.pdbx_seq_one_letter_code
_entity_poly.pdbx_strand_id
1 'polypeptide(L)'
;MYQVPKNISAKFEFFPGFGFKELFFVLAGLSLGIFVYLILSIFTHSPARYLAVFIFTGLAYFLVIPGPDGNSVFSLIKYYLNWTKKQKRYLYVQGGYTN
;
A
#
# COMPACT_ATOMS: atom_id res chain seq x y z
N MET A 1 -0.06 0.27 -22.63
CA MET A 1 0.72 1.49 -22.36
C MET A 1 -0.27 2.61 -22.09
N TYR A 2 -0.20 3.24 -20.90
CA TYR A 2 -1.13 4.30 -20.49
C TYR A 2 -0.56 5.65 -20.97
N GLN A 3 -1.23 6.31 -21.92
CA GLN A 3 -0.81 7.56 -22.55
C GLN A 3 -1.60 8.79 -22.05
N VAL A 4 -2.05 8.77 -20.80
CA VAL A 4 -2.66 9.97 -20.21
C VAL A 4 -1.59 10.70 -19.41
N PRO A 5 -1.23 11.95 -19.76
CA PRO A 5 -0.21 12.69 -19.04
C PRO A 5 -0.66 12.88 -17.59
N LYS A 6 0.24 12.55 -16.66
CA LYS A 6 0.10 12.72 -15.19
C LYS A 6 -0.18 14.18 -14.76
N ASN A 7 -0.25 15.11 -15.71
CA ASN A 7 -0.41 16.55 -15.55
C ASN A 7 -1.88 17.02 -15.53
N ILE A 8 -2.84 16.11 -15.72
CA ILE A 8 -4.25 16.43 -15.46
C ILE A 8 -4.46 16.20 -13.97
N SER A 9 -4.17 17.23 -13.16
CA SER A 9 -4.46 17.23 -11.73
C SER A 9 -5.92 16.81 -11.55
N ALA A 10 -6.15 15.57 -11.12
CA ALA A 10 -7.47 15.16 -10.72
C ALA A 10 -7.87 16.11 -9.59
N LYS A 11 -9.09 16.65 -9.63
CA LYS A 11 -9.57 17.71 -8.72
C LYS A 11 -9.53 17.36 -7.21
N PHE A 12 -8.96 16.21 -6.84
CA PHE A 12 -8.95 15.58 -5.53
C PHE A 12 -7.53 15.18 -5.05
N GLU A 13 -6.47 15.73 -5.65
CA GLU A 13 -5.07 15.58 -5.19
C GLU A 13 -4.61 16.83 -4.43
N PHE A 14 -4.00 16.65 -3.25
CA PHE A 14 -3.39 17.74 -2.47
C PHE A 14 -1.98 18.07 -3.01
N PHE A 15 -1.23 17.04 -3.39
CA PHE A 15 0.05 17.11 -4.10
C PHE A 15 0.08 15.97 -5.12
N PRO A 16 0.92 16.03 -6.17
CA PRO A 16 0.96 15.01 -7.21
C PRO A 16 1.10 13.60 -6.64
N GLY A 17 0.09 12.75 -6.85
CA GLY A 17 0.06 11.37 -6.35
C GLY A 17 -0.41 11.20 -4.89
N PHE A 18 -0.90 12.25 -4.22
CA PHE A 18 -1.49 12.16 -2.88
C PHE A 18 -2.88 12.81 -2.85
N GLY A 19 -3.92 12.00 -2.80
CA GLY A 19 -5.31 12.44 -2.71
C GLY A 19 -6.02 11.99 -1.42
N PHE A 20 -7.36 12.07 -1.44
CA PHE A 20 -8.19 11.71 -0.29
C PHE A 20 -8.09 10.24 0.13
N LYS A 21 -7.86 9.34 -0.82
CA LYS A 21 -7.69 7.91 -0.51
C LYS A 21 -6.43 7.71 0.31
N GLU A 22 -5.34 8.31 -0.14
CA GLU A 22 -4.03 8.26 0.50
C GLU A 22 -4.09 8.90 1.89
N LEU A 23 -4.75 10.05 2.02
CA LEU A 23 -4.99 10.71 3.29
C LEU A 23 -5.75 9.81 4.28
N PHE A 24 -6.79 9.11 3.84
CA PHE A 24 -7.54 8.19 4.71
C PHE A 24 -6.65 7.08 5.28
N PHE A 25 -5.78 6.49 4.47
CA PHE A 25 -4.84 5.47 4.95
C PHE A 25 -3.82 6.03 5.94
N VAL A 26 -3.30 7.23 5.69
CA VAL A 26 -2.38 7.90 6.63
C VAL A 26 -3.07 8.18 7.96
N LEU A 27 -4.32 8.66 7.94
CA LEU A 27 -5.13 8.88 9.14
C LEU A 27 -5.42 7.57 9.89
N ALA A 28 -5.68 6.48 9.17
CA ALA A 28 -5.83 5.15 9.78
C ALA A 28 -4.52 4.69 10.46
N GLY A 29 -3.37 4.90 9.81
CA GLY A 29 -2.05 4.64 10.40
C GLY A 29 -1.76 5.48 11.64
N LEU A 30 -2.11 6.78 11.60
CA LEU A 30 -2.02 7.68 12.75
C LEU A 30 -2.88 7.19 13.91
N SER A 31 -4.15 6.88 13.64
CA SER A 31 -5.08 6.37 14.66
C SER A 31 -4.56 5.08 15.30
N LEU A 32 -4.01 4.16 14.49
CA LEU A 32 -3.41 2.92 14.98
C LEU A 32 -2.15 3.19 15.82
N GLY A 33 -1.30 4.12 15.37
CA GLY A 33 -0.11 4.54 16.09
C GLY A 33 -0.42 5.15 17.45
N ILE A 34 -1.43 6.02 17.52
CA ILE A 34 -1.93 6.59 18.79
C ILE A 34 -2.47 5.49 19.68
N PHE A 35 -3.25 4.55 19.14
CA PHE A 35 -3.79 3.43 19.90
C PHE A 35 -2.67 2.59 20.54
N VAL A 36 -1.62 2.26 19.77
CA VAL A 36 -0.46 1.53 20.30
C VAL A 36 0.31 2.36 21.33
N TYR A 37 0.49 3.66 21.10
CA TYR A 37 1.08 4.57 22.08
C TYR A 37 0.33 4.59 23.42
N LEU A 38 -1.02 4.60 23.38
CA LEU A 38 -1.85 4.58 24.59
C LEU A 38 -1.65 3.28 25.37
N ILE A 39 -1.61 2.13 24.68
CA ILE A 39 -1.30 0.84 25.30
C ILE A 39 0.10 0.87 25.94
N LEU A 40 1.12 1.32 25.20
CA LEU A 40 2.49 1.41 25.72
C LEU A 40 2.57 2.34 26.93
N SER A 41 1.76 3.40 26.98
CA SER A 41 1.73 4.35 28.09
C SER A 41 1.23 3.76 29.41
N ILE A 42 0.55 2.61 29.37
CA ILE A 42 0.16 1.85 30.58
C ILE A 42 1.38 1.16 31.20
N PHE A 43 2.34 0.73 30.39
CA PHE A 43 3.47 -0.09 30.83
C PHE A 43 4.79 0.69 30.94
N THR A 44 4.96 1.77 30.17
CA THR A 44 6.21 2.54 30.15
C THR A 44 5.99 4.04 29.96
N HIS A 45 6.80 4.82 30.68
CA HIS A 45 6.88 6.28 30.56
C HIS A 45 8.05 6.75 29.69
N SER A 46 8.80 5.83 29.09
CA SER A 46 9.93 6.15 28.22
C SER A 46 9.47 6.96 27.00
N PRO A 47 10.23 7.99 26.57
CA PRO A 47 9.93 8.74 25.35
C PRO A 47 9.99 7.87 24.08
N ALA A 48 10.62 6.70 24.11
CA ALA A 48 10.65 5.77 22.98
C ALA A 48 9.23 5.37 22.49
N ARG A 49 8.22 5.42 23.36
CA ARG A 49 6.83 5.12 22.98
C ARG A 49 6.26 6.06 21.91
N TYR A 50 6.76 7.29 21.79
CA TYR A 50 6.34 8.21 20.74
C TYR A 50 6.72 7.70 19.34
N LEU A 51 7.79 6.89 19.24
CA LEU A 51 8.20 6.26 17.98
C LEU A 51 7.11 5.38 17.40
N ALA A 52 6.25 4.77 18.23
CA ALA A 52 5.13 3.98 17.73
C ALA A 52 4.25 4.81 16.78
N VAL A 53 3.88 6.03 17.17
CA VAL A 53 3.04 6.90 16.33
C VAL A 53 3.72 7.20 15.00
N PHE A 54 5.01 7.55 15.01
CA PHE A 54 5.76 7.85 13.80
C PHE A 54 5.93 6.62 12.90
N ILE A 55 6.22 5.46 13.47
CA ILE A 55 6.41 4.20 12.72
C ILE A 55 5.10 3.82 12.03
N PHE A 56 3.98 3.76 12.76
CA PHE A 56 2.70 3.35 12.15
C PHE A 56 2.21 4.36 11.10
N THR A 57 2.33 5.66 11.37
CA THR A 57 1.97 6.70 10.40
C THR A 57 2.87 6.65 9.15
N GLY A 58 4.18 6.52 9.36
CA GLY A 58 5.17 6.44 8.27
C GLY A 58 4.96 5.20 7.41
N LEU A 59 4.75 4.03 8.02
CA LEU A 59 4.46 2.80 7.30
C LEU A 59 3.16 2.90 6.49
N ALA A 60 2.10 3.47 7.06
CA ALA A 60 0.85 3.68 6.33
C ALA A 60 1.03 4.60 5.12
N TYR A 61 1.82 5.67 5.27
CA TYR A 61 2.19 6.55 4.16
C TYR A 61 2.99 5.80 3.07
N PHE A 62 4.05 5.08 3.45
CA PHE A 62 4.87 4.32 2.51
C PHE A 62 4.11 3.22 1.77
N LEU A 63 3.11 2.61 2.41
CA LEU A 63 2.28 1.58 1.77
C LEU A 63 1.44 2.14 0.61
N VAL A 64 1.11 3.42 0.66
CA VAL A 64 0.04 4.00 -0.15
C VAL A 64 0.55 5.04 -1.13
N ILE A 65 1.74 5.60 -0.91
CA ILE A 65 2.38 6.48 -1.88
C ILE A 65 2.61 5.76 -3.22
N PRO A 66 2.17 6.33 -4.36
CA PRO A 66 2.40 5.73 -5.66
C PRO A 66 3.86 5.88 -6.11
N GLY A 67 4.42 4.80 -6.65
CA GLY A 67 5.74 4.78 -7.27
C GLY A 67 5.79 5.49 -8.64
N PRO A 68 6.95 5.45 -9.31
CA PRO A 68 7.13 6.03 -10.65
C PRO A 68 6.15 5.45 -11.68
N ASP A 69 5.81 4.18 -11.51
CA ASP A 69 4.87 3.40 -12.32
C ASP A 69 3.38 3.68 -11.99
N GLY A 70 3.11 4.50 -10.97
CA GLY A 70 1.76 4.87 -10.53
C GLY A 70 1.10 3.84 -9.61
N ASN A 71 1.79 2.75 -9.28
CA ASN A 71 1.31 1.73 -8.35
C ASN A 71 1.87 1.98 -6.96
N SER A 72 1.06 1.78 -5.92
CA SER A 72 1.51 1.80 -4.53
C SER A 72 1.85 0.39 -4.05
N VAL A 73 2.66 0.26 -3.00
CA VAL A 73 2.98 -1.05 -2.41
C VAL A 73 1.69 -1.84 -2.09
N PHE A 74 0.66 -1.14 -1.60
CA PHE A 74 -0.66 -1.71 -1.38
C PHE A 74 -1.29 -2.29 -2.65
N SER A 75 -1.19 -1.62 -3.81
CA SER A 75 -1.71 -2.16 -5.06
C SER A 75 -0.91 -3.38 -5.54
N LEU A 76 0.41 -3.38 -5.37
CA LEU A 76 1.25 -4.54 -5.67
C LEU A 76 0.86 -5.76 -4.83
N ILE A 77 0.67 -5.57 -3.52
CA ILE A 77 0.19 -6.64 -2.62
C ILE A 77 -1.16 -7.18 -3.11
N LYS A 78 -2.10 -6.28 -3.46
CA LYS A 78 -3.41 -6.68 -3.99
C LYS A 78 -3.30 -7.47 -5.29
N TYR A 79 -2.41 -7.06 -6.20
CA TYR A 79 -2.16 -7.77 -7.45
C TYR A 79 -1.58 -9.15 -7.21
N TYR A 80 -0.60 -9.26 -6.31
CA TYR A 80 0.00 -10.53 -5.93
C TYR A 80 -1.03 -11.51 -5.34
N LEU A 81 -1.88 -11.04 -4.42
CA LEU A 81 -2.94 -11.85 -3.83
C LEU A 81 -3.96 -12.31 -4.88
N ASN A 82 -4.35 -11.44 -5.81
CA ASN A 82 -5.26 -11.78 -6.90
C ASN A 82 -4.65 -12.78 -7.88
N TRP A 83 -3.37 -12.62 -8.20
CA TRP A 83 -2.63 -13.52 -9.08
C TRP A 83 -2.53 -14.91 -8.46
N THR A 84 -2.15 -15.00 -7.18
CA THR A 84 -2.05 -16.26 -6.43
C THR A 84 -3.37 -17.04 -6.45
N LYS A 85 -4.51 -16.35 -6.30
CA LYS A 85 -5.85 -16.98 -6.34
C LYS A 85 -6.31 -17.41 -7.73
N LYS A 86 -5.76 -16.84 -8.80
CA LYS A 86 -6.21 -17.03 -10.19
C LYS A 86 -5.20 -17.76 -11.06
N GLN A 87 -4.12 -18.29 -10.50
CA GLN A 87 -3.16 -19.09 -11.25
C GLN A 87 -3.84 -20.33 -11.84
N LYS A 88 -3.99 -20.35 -13.17
CA LYS A 88 -4.39 -21.56 -13.90
C LYS A 88 -3.15 -22.41 -14.12
N ARG A 89 -3.20 -23.68 -13.70
CA ARG A 89 -2.14 -24.66 -14.00
C ARG A 89 -2.29 -25.06 -15.47
N TYR A 90 -1.44 -24.50 -16.32
CA TYR A 90 -1.34 -24.98 -17.70
C TYR A 90 -0.55 -26.29 -17.68
N LEU A 91 -1.28 -27.41 -17.79
CA LEU A 91 -0.67 -28.69 -18.09
C LEU A 91 -0.23 -28.63 -19.56
N TYR A 92 1.05 -28.40 -19.79
CA TYR A 92 1.62 -28.49 -21.13
C TYR A 92 1.61 -29.96 -21.53
N VAL A 93 0.61 -30.38 -22.30
CA VAL A 93 0.64 -31.69 -22.95
C VAL A 93 1.44 -31.50 -24.23
N GLN A 94 2.68 -32.00 -24.22
CA GLN A 94 3.52 -32.04 -25.40
C GLN A 94 2.92 -33.06 -26.37
N GLY A 95 2.06 -32.57 -27.27
CA GLY A 95 1.49 -33.38 -28.35
C GLY A 95 2.60 -33.73 -29.33
N GLY A 96 3.29 -34.84 -29.08
CA GLY A 96 4.18 -35.47 -30.05
C GLY A 96 3.35 -35.93 -31.24
N TYR A 97 3.67 -35.40 -32.42
CA TYR A 97 3.15 -35.84 -33.71
C TYR A 97 3.53 -37.32 -33.90
N THR A 98 2.59 -38.24 -33.73
CA THR A 98 2.76 -39.64 -34.13
C THR A 98 2.20 -39.82 -35.55
N ASN A 99 3.10 -40.11 -36.49
CA ASN A 99 2.85 -40.44 -37.89
C ASN A 99 1.93 -41.66 -38.08
#